data_AF-I2C354-F1
#
_entry.id   AF-I2C354-F1
#
_cell.length_a   1.000
_cell.length_b   1.000
_cell.length_c   1.000
_cell.angle_alpha   90.00
_cell.angle_beta   90.00
_cell.angle_gamma   90.00
#
_symmetry.space_group_name_H-M   'P 1'
#
loop_
_entity.id
_entity.type
_entity.pdbx_description
1 polymer ?
#
loop_
_entity_poly.entity_id
_entity_poly.type
_entity_poly.pdbx_seq_one_letter_code
_entity_poly.pdbx_strand_id
1 'polypeptide(L)'
;MKRMDSMDQRIGRLEYYIQLLVKTVDMDKYPFYAMMIEKGLTEEEGEEVGRICRELEDELESQKAQGFVTFDKLLALFAGQLNEKLDVHETIFALYEQGLYTALMEEFIEIMKHFD
;
A
#
# COMPACT_ATOMS: atom_id res chain seq x y z
N MET A 1 17.35 -0.86 -43.20
CA MET A 1 18.09 -1.31 -42.01
C MET A 1 17.32 -0.80 -40.78
N LYS A 2 16.55 -1.66 -40.08
CA LYS A 2 15.88 -1.24 -38.84
C LYS A 2 16.98 -0.85 -37.84
N ARG A 3 16.94 0.38 -37.32
CA ARG A 3 17.75 0.72 -36.13
C ARG A 3 17.32 -0.26 -35.04
N MET A 4 18.26 -1.02 -34.52
CA MET A 4 18.04 -1.81 -33.31
C MET A 4 17.80 -0.79 -32.19
N ASP A 5 16.63 -0.82 -31.55
CA ASP A 5 16.36 0.05 -30.40
C ASP A 5 17.44 -0.17 -29.34
N SER A 6 17.98 0.91 -28.78
CA SER A 6 18.91 0.79 -27.65
C SER A 6 18.23 0.15 -26.45
N MET A 7 19.00 -0.38 -25.51
CA MET A 7 18.45 -0.96 -24.28
C MET A 7 17.57 0.06 -23.55
N ASP A 8 18.03 1.31 -23.45
CA ASP A 8 17.28 2.41 -22.83
C ASP A 8 15.97 2.72 -23.57
N GLN A 9 15.98 2.70 -24.91
CA GLN A 9 14.75 2.90 -25.70
C GLN A 9 13.75 1.77 -25.49
N ARG A 10 14.22 0.54 -25.28
CA ARG A 10 13.36 -0.60 -24.99
C ARG A 10 12.77 -0.51 -23.58
N ILE A 11 13.58 -0.11 -22.58
CA ILE A 11 13.13 0.09 -21.19
C ILE A 11 12.11 1.22 -21.13
N GLY A 12 12.42 2.39 -21.70
CA GLY A 12 11.49 3.53 -21.70
C GLY A 12 10.15 3.22 -22.38
N ARG A 13 10.15 2.35 -23.40
CA ARG A 13 8.90 1.86 -24.01
C ARG A 13 8.10 0.95 -23.07
N LEU A 14 8.77 0.10 -22.28
CA LEU A 14 8.11 -0.74 -21.28
C LEU A 14 7.53 0.10 -20.13
N GLU A 15 8.30 1.05 -19.60
CA GLU A 15 7.84 1.99 -18.58
C GLU A 15 6.60 2.75 -19.05
N TYR A 16 6.61 3.24 -20.30
CA TYR A 16 5.46 3.89 -20.90
C TYR A 16 4.24 2.96 -21.00
N TYR A 17 4.43 1.71 -21.41
CA TYR A 17 3.32 0.75 -21.47
C TYR A 17 2.76 0.42 -20.09
N ILE A 18 3.60 0.28 -19.06
CA ILE A 18 3.16 0.07 -17.67
C ILE A 18 2.33 1.27 -17.21
N GLN A 19 2.76 2.51 -17.50
CA GLN A 19 1.99 3.73 -17.18
C GLN A 19 0.65 3.83 -17.92
N LEU A 20 0.52 3.22 -19.10
CA LEU A 20 -0.78 3.12 -19.78
C LEU A 20 -1.64 2.04 -19.16
N LEU A 21 -1.06 0.89 -18.83
CA LEU A 21 -1.78 -0.25 -18.24
C LEU A 21 -2.31 0.06 -16.84
N VAL A 22 -1.54 0.78 -16.01
CA VAL A 22 -2.01 1.15 -14.66
C VAL A 22 -3.28 1.99 -14.70
N LYS A 23 -3.44 2.86 -15.71
CA LYS A 23 -4.65 3.67 -15.93
C LYS A 23 -5.88 2.85 -16.33
N THR A 24 -5.70 1.57 -16.67
CA THR A 24 -6.77 0.64 -17.00
C THR A 24 -7.11 -0.31 -15.84
N VAL A 25 -6.38 -0.21 -14.73
CA VAL A 25 -6.64 -1.01 -13.53
C VAL A 25 -8.03 -0.66 -13.00
N ASP A 26 -8.76 -1.70 -12.61
CA ASP A 26 -10.02 -1.57 -11.90
C ASP A 26 -9.74 -1.09 -10.48
N MET A 27 -9.90 0.22 -10.25
CA MET A 27 -9.62 0.87 -8.97
C MET A 27 -10.55 0.39 -7.85
N ASP A 28 -11.67 -0.25 -8.17
CA ASP A 28 -12.54 -0.86 -7.17
C ASP A 28 -12.00 -2.23 -6.68
N LYS A 29 -10.97 -2.78 -7.35
CA LYS A 29 -10.41 -4.10 -7.04
C LYS A 29 -8.93 -4.10 -6.70
N TYR A 30 -8.13 -3.24 -7.35
CA TYR A 30 -6.68 -3.23 -7.17
C TYR A 30 -6.08 -1.83 -6.91
N PRO A 31 -6.70 -0.98 -6.07
CA PRO A 31 -6.24 0.39 -5.84
C PRO A 31 -4.84 0.46 -5.22
N PHE A 32 -4.47 -0.47 -4.33
CA PHE A 32 -3.14 -0.48 -3.71
C PHE A 32 -2.05 -0.86 -4.72
N TYR A 33 -2.29 -1.85 -5.59
CA TYR A 33 -1.31 -2.20 -6.63
C TYR A 33 -1.14 -1.10 -7.67
N ALA A 34 -2.22 -0.40 -8.03
CA ALA A 34 -2.12 0.77 -8.88
C ALA A 34 -1.25 1.86 -8.21
N MET A 35 -1.50 2.14 -6.93
CA MET A 35 -0.73 3.12 -6.15
C MET A 35 0.76 2.78 -6.11
N MET A 36 1.14 1.51 -5.88
CA MET A 36 2.55 1.09 -5.86
C MET A 36 3.25 1.43 -7.18
N ILE A 37 2.59 1.19 -8.31
CA ILE A 37 3.12 1.48 -9.64
C ILE A 37 3.21 3.00 -9.85
N GLU A 38 2.16 3.75 -9.50
CA GLU A 38 2.10 5.20 -9.71
C GLU A 38 3.12 5.97 -8.87
N LYS A 39 3.35 5.52 -7.63
CA LYS A 39 4.34 6.12 -6.72
C LYS A 39 5.75 5.58 -6.96
N GLY A 40 5.93 4.61 -7.87
CA GLY A 40 7.22 4.08 -8.28
C GLY A 40 7.94 3.36 -7.14
N LEU A 41 7.23 2.49 -6.44
CA LEU A 41 7.83 1.63 -5.42
C LEU A 41 8.71 0.56 -6.08
N THR A 42 9.86 0.28 -5.47
CA THR A 42 10.62 -0.92 -5.78
C THR A 42 9.93 -2.16 -5.20
N GLU A 43 10.41 -3.34 -5.59
CA GLU A 43 9.95 -4.60 -5.02
C GLU A 43 10.15 -4.63 -3.51
N GLU A 44 11.34 -4.24 -3.03
CA GLU A 44 11.65 -4.21 -1.60
C GLU A 44 10.77 -3.21 -0.84
N GLU A 45 10.50 -2.03 -1.41
CA GLU A 45 9.60 -1.06 -0.79
C GLU A 45 8.16 -1.58 -0.70
N GLY A 46 7.69 -2.30 -1.72
CA GLY A 46 6.38 -2.92 -1.72
C GLY A 46 6.25 -4.07 -0.71
N GLU A 47 7.25 -4.94 -0.67
CA GLU A 47 7.32 -6.05 0.29
C GLU A 47 7.37 -5.54 1.74
N GLU A 48 8.05 -4.42 1.97
CA GLU A 48 8.15 -3.78 3.28
C GLU A 48 6.80 -3.29 3.79
N VAL A 49 5.96 -2.69 2.93
CA VAL A 49 4.58 -2.33 3.31
C VAL A 49 3.81 -3.57 3.77
N GLY A 50 3.93 -4.67 3.02
CA GLY A 50 3.29 -5.93 3.38
C GLY A 50 3.82 -6.53 4.68
N ARG A 51 5.13 -6.37 4.97
CA ARG A 51 5.75 -6.80 6.23
C ARG A 51 5.19 -6.02 7.41
N ILE A 52 5.15 -4.69 7.30
CA ILE A 52 4.58 -3.80 8.33
C ILE A 52 3.13 -4.18 8.63
N CYS A 53 2.31 -4.39 7.60
CA CYS A 53 0.90 -4.75 7.80
C CYS A 53 0.74 -6.10 8.52
N ARG A 54 1.52 -7.12 8.18
CA ARG A 54 1.48 -8.42 8.86
C ARG A 54 1.85 -8.31 10.33
N GLU A 55 2.93 -7.61 10.64
CA GLU A 55 3.39 -7.44 12.03
C GLU A 55 2.38 -6.71 12.90
N LEU A 56 1.73 -5.68 12.34
CA LEU A 56 0.71 -4.92 13.05
C LEU A 56 -0.62 -5.68 13.16
N GLU A 57 -0.97 -6.52 12.19
CA GLU A 57 -2.16 -7.38 12.26
C GLU A 57 -1.97 -8.48 13.32
N ASP A 58 -0.80 -9.10 13.40
CA ASP A 58 -0.45 -10.07 14.45
C ASP A 58 -0.50 -9.42 15.85
N GLU A 59 0.04 -8.20 15.98
CA GLU A 59 0.00 -7.44 17.24
C GLU A 59 -1.44 -7.04 17.61
N LEU A 60 -2.27 -6.65 16.63
CA LEU A 60 -3.68 -6.35 16.85
C LEU A 60 -4.43 -7.58 17.38
N GLU A 61 -4.23 -8.76 16.78
CA GLU A 61 -4.84 -10.01 17.25
C GLU A 61 -4.41 -10.32 18.69
N SER A 62 -3.12 -10.18 18.98
CA SER A 62 -2.56 -10.36 20.33
C SER A 62 -3.18 -9.40 21.35
N GLN A 63 -3.29 -8.11 21.02
CA GLN A 63 -3.89 -7.10 21.90
C GLN A 63 -5.38 -7.38 22.13
N LYS A 64 -6.13 -7.77 21.10
CA LYS A 64 -7.54 -8.18 21.24
C LYS A 64 -7.69 -9.41 22.15
N ALA A 65 -6.83 -10.42 22.00
CA ALA A 65 -6.84 -11.60 22.86
C ALA A 65 -6.52 -11.28 24.33
N GLN A 66 -5.72 -10.23 24.57
CA GLN A 66 -5.40 -9.72 25.91
C GLN A 66 -6.48 -8.79 26.50
N GLY A 67 -7.52 -8.45 25.73
CA GLY A 67 -8.64 -7.62 26.18
C GLY A 67 -8.44 -6.11 26.02
N PHE A 68 -7.48 -5.68 25.19
CA PHE A 68 -7.35 -4.27 24.82
C PHE A 68 -8.51 -3.83 23.91
N VAL A 69 -8.86 -2.55 24.00
CA VAL A 69 -9.99 -1.95 23.25
C VAL A 69 -9.62 -0.68 22.50
N THR A 70 -8.38 -0.22 22.60
CA THR A 70 -7.86 0.98 21.92
C THR A 70 -6.55 0.65 21.23
N PHE A 71 -6.42 1.04 19.96
CA PHE A 71 -5.30 0.62 19.10
C PHE A 71 -4.58 1.80 18.43
N ASP A 72 -4.75 3.04 18.92
CA ASP A 72 -4.15 4.26 18.36
C ASP A 72 -2.63 4.14 18.15
N LYS A 73 -1.96 3.38 19.03
CA LYS A 73 -0.52 3.14 18.94
C LYS A 73 -0.13 2.37 17.67
N LEU A 74 -0.97 1.46 17.19
CA LEU A 74 -0.71 0.71 15.96
C LEU A 74 -0.78 1.62 14.73
N LEU A 75 -1.74 2.55 14.69
CA LEU A 75 -1.81 3.54 13.61
C LEU A 75 -0.59 4.46 13.60
N ALA A 76 -0.15 4.92 14.78
CA ALA A 76 1.06 5.73 14.90
C ALA A 76 2.33 4.98 14.45
N LEU A 77 2.41 3.66 14.72
CA LEU A 77 3.50 2.82 14.24
C LEU A 77 3.45 2.64 12.72
N PHE A 78 2.27 2.35 12.17
CA PHE A 78 2.07 2.28 10.73
C PHE A 78 2.53 3.56 10.03
N ALA A 79 2.04 4.73 10.47
CA ALA A 79 2.42 6.02 9.91
C ALA A 79 3.92 6.33 10.05
N GLY A 80 4.56 5.89 11.13
CA GLY A 80 5.99 6.09 11.36
C GLY A 80 6.91 5.16 10.56
N GLN A 81 6.40 4.03 10.09
CA GLN A 81 7.17 3.02 9.34
C GLN A 81 6.86 3.02 7.84
N LEU A 82 5.72 3.58 7.43
CA LEU A 82 5.30 3.61 6.03
C LEU A 82 6.32 4.36 5.16
N ASN A 83 6.53 3.86 3.94
CA ASN A 83 7.41 4.49 2.96
C ASN A 83 6.96 5.94 2.67
N GLU A 84 7.90 6.89 2.66
CA GLU A 84 7.61 8.33 2.48
C GLU A 84 6.97 8.70 1.14
N LYS A 85 7.04 7.81 0.13
CA LYS A 85 6.34 7.98 -1.15
C LYS A 85 4.83 7.79 -1.03
N LEU A 86 4.38 7.17 0.06
CA LEU A 86 2.98 6.80 0.29
C LEU A 86 2.35 7.73 1.31
N ASP A 87 1.14 8.20 1.01
CA ASP A 87 0.32 8.88 2.01
C ASP A 87 -0.37 7.84 2.90
N VAL A 88 -0.42 8.12 4.20
CA VAL A 88 -0.95 7.19 5.21
C VAL A 88 -2.43 6.92 4.97
N HIS A 89 -3.24 7.96 4.74
CA HIS A 89 -4.69 7.81 4.55
C HIS A 89 -4.97 7.11 3.23
N GLU A 90 -4.35 7.58 2.13
CA GLU A 90 -4.49 6.96 0.80
C GLU A 90 -4.18 5.46 0.89
N THR A 91 -3.07 5.09 1.54
CA THR A 91 -2.64 3.69 1.64
C THR A 91 -3.60 2.83 2.45
N ILE A 92 -4.09 3.33 3.59
CA ILE A 92 -5.05 2.60 4.43
C ILE A 92 -6.32 2.29 3.64
N PHE A 93 -6.89 3.29 2.97
CA PHE A 93 -8.09 3.08 2.17
C PHE A 93 -7.84 2.16 0.96
N ALA A 94 -6.72 2.32 0.26
CA ALA A 94 -6.39 1.45 -0.86
C ALA A 94 -6.18 -0.02 -0.44
N LEU A 95 -5.54 -0.27 0.70
CA LEU A 95 -5.42 -1.63 1.25
C LEU A 95 -6.79 -2.19 1.63
N TYR A 96 -7.63 -1.37 2.30
CA TYR A 96 -8.98 -1.77 2.70
C TYR A 96 -9.89 -2.11 1.51
N GLU A 97 -9.97 -1.23 0.52
CA GLU A 97 -10.79 -1.40 -0.68
C GLU A 97 -10.33 -2.61 -1.51
N GLN A 98 -9.02 -2.87 -1.55
CA GLN A 98 -8.45 -4.05 -2.20
C GLN A 98 -8.71 -5.36 -1.41
N GLY A 99 -9.22 -5.28 -0.17
CA GLY A 99 -9.49 -6.43 0.68
C GLY A 99 -8.23 -7.04 1.32
N LEU A 100 -7.20 -6.22 1.55
CA LEU A 100 -5.96 -6.64 2.20
C LEU A 100 -5.92 -6.17 3.66
N TYR A 101 -5.46 -7.05 4.56
CA TYR A 101 -5.29 -6.74 6.00
C TYR A 101 -6.54 -6.10 6.62
N THR A 102 -7.72 -6.59 6.24
CA THR A 102 -8.99 -5.89 6.44
C THR A 102 -9.26 -5.59 7.90
N ALA A 103 -8.95 -6.52 8.81
CA ALA A 103 -9.16 -6.32 10.24
C ALA A 103 -8.29 -5.17 10.79
N LEU A 104 -7.06 -5.02 10.30
CA LEU A 104 -6.17 -3.93 10.68
C LEU A 104 -6.63 -2.59 10.08
N MET A 105 -6.98 -2.58 8.80
CA MET A 105 -7.39 -1.36 8.11
C MET A 105 -8.72 -0.81 8.65
N GLU A 106 -9.66 -1.68 9.03
CA GLU A 106 -10.92 -1.26 9.68
C GLU A 106 -10.66 -0.52 10.99
N GLU A 107 -9.78 -1.04 11.86
CA GLU A 107 -9.41 -0.37 13.11
C GLU A 107 -8.75 1.00 12.83
N PHE A 108 -7.86 1.07 11.84
CA PHE A 108 -7.23 2.34 11.46
C PHE A 108 -8.24 3.36 10.94
N ILE A 109 -9.20 2.94 10.12
CA ILE A 109 -10.27 3.79 9.62
C ILE A 109 -11.15 4.31 10.77
N GLU A 110 -11.51 3.46 11.73
CA GLU A 110 -12.27 3.89 12.92
C GLU A 110 -11.48 4.88 13.78
N ILE A 111 -10.18 4.65 13.98
CA ILE A 111 -9.30 5.57 14.69
C ILE A 111 -9.25 6.93 13.98
N MET A 112 -9.02 6.98 12.67
CA MET A 112 -8.91 8.24 11.91
C MET A 112 -10.19 9.08 12.01
N LYS A 113 -11.38 8.47 11.98
CA LYS A 113 -12.67 9.17 12.17
C LYS A 113 -12.79 9.91 13.51
N HIS A 114 -11.99 9.55 14.52
CA HIS A 114 -11.98 10.23 15.81
C HIS A 114 -11.03 11.43 15.87
N PHE A 115 -10.10 11.55 14.92
CA PHE A 115 -9.08 12.60 14.89
C PHE A 115 -9.24 13.60 13.73
N ASP A 116 -10.00 13.27 12.69
CA ASP A 116 -10.40 14.14 11.58
C ASP A 116 -11.66 14.98 11.87
#